data_AF-A0AAW6R3L1-F1
#
_entry.id   AF-A0AAW6R3L1-F1
#
_cell.length_a   1.000
_cell.length_b   1.000
_cell.length_c   1.000
_cell.angle_alpha   90.00
_cell.angle_beta   90.00
_cell.angle_gamma   90.00
#
_symmetry.space_group_name_H-M   'P 1'
#
loop_
_entity.id
_entity.type
_entity.pdbx_description
1 polymer ?
#
loop_
_entity_poly.entity_id
_entity_poly.type
_entity_poly.pdbx_seq_one_letter_code
_entity_poly.pdbx_strand_id
1 'polypeptide(L)' 'TPVPRHDYRFGINQPGKWREILNTDSMHYHGSNAGNGGTVHSDEIASHGRQHSLSLTLPPLATIWLVREAE' A
#
# COMPACT_ATOMS: atom_id res chain seq x y z
N THR A 1 11.34 -0.49 10.67
CA THR A 1 12.78 -0.72 10.41
C THR A 1 13.18 0.09 9.18
N PRO A 2 14.47 0.44 9.00
CA PRO A 2 14.93 1.20 7.83
C PRO A 2 15.03 0.37 6.54
N VAL A 3 14.57 -0.88 6.55
CA VAL A 3 14.59 -1.76 5.37
C VAL A 3 13.27 -1.59 4.62
N PRO A 4 13.28 -1.11 3.36
CA PRO A 4 12.08 -1.10 2.51
C PRO A 4 11.60 -2.53 2.24
N ARG A 5 10.30 -2.70 2.04
CA ARG A 5 9.71 -3.99 1.68
C ARG A 5 8.93 -3.84 0.39
N HIS A 6 9.38 -4.50 -0.66
CA HIS A 6 8.66 -4.60 -1.91
C HIS A 6 7.71 -5.80 -1.87
N ASP A 7 6.64 -5.73 -2.66
CA ASP A 7 5.64 -6.79 -2.81
C ASP A 7 5.07 -7.32 -1.48
N TYR A 8 5.00 -6.43 -0.47
CA TYR A 8 4.46 -6.78 0.83
C TYR A 8 2.96 -6.99 0.70
N ARG A 9 2.54 -8.22 0.98
CA ARG A 9 1.20 -8.70 0.71
C ARG A 9 0.30 -8.49 1.92
N PHE A 10 -0.74 -7.65 1.79
CA PHE A 10 -1.67 -7.34 2.87
C PHE A 10 -3.11 -7.71 2.50
N GLY A 11 -3.74 -8.60 3.28
CA GLY A 11 -5.11 -9.03 3.07
C GLY A 11 -6.14 -7.92 3.32
N ILE A 12 -7.14 -7.81 2.44
CA ILE A 12 -8.19 -6.79 2.52
C ILE A 12 -9.59 -7.42 2.46
N ASN A 13 -10.59 -6.72 3.01
CA ASN A 13 -11.98 -7.19 3.02
C ASN A 13 -12.75 -6.90 1.73
N GLN A 14 -12.43 -5.79 1.09
CA GLN A 14 -13.18 -5.28 -0.05
C GLN A 14 -12.24 -5.19 -1.25
N PRO A 15 -12.47 -5.96 -2.33
CA PRO A 15 -11.71 -5.81 -3.55
C PRO A 15 -11.96 -4.46 -4.22
N GLY A 16 -11.06 -4.13 -5.14
CA GLY A 16 -11.16 -2.95 -6.00
C GLY A 16 -9.88 -2.12 -6.02
N LYS A 17 -10.07 -0.84 -6.31
CA LYS A 17 -9.01 0.15 -6.47
C LYS A 17 -8.78 0.91 -5.16
N TRP A 18 -7.54 1.00 -4.72
CA TRP A 18 -7.13 1.65 -3.48
C TRP A 18 -6.15 2.78 -3.79
N ARG A 19 -6.51 3.99 -3.41
CA ARG A 19 -5.65 5.17 -3.59
C ARG A 19 -4.80 5.41 -2.35
N GLU A 20 -3.52 5.64 -2.55
CA GLU A 20 -2.59 6.12 -1.55
C GLU A 20 -2.90 7.59 -1.25
N ILE A 21 -3.46 7.86 -0.07
CA ILE A 21 -3.86 9.21 0.35
C ILE A 21 -2.83 9.88 1.25
N LEU A 22 -1.96 9.09 1.88
CA LEU A 22 -0.83 9.57 2.66
C LEU A 22 0.32 8.59 2.52
N ASN A 23 1.50 9.12 2.32
CA ASN A 23 2.75 8.41 2.40
C ASN A 23 3.76 9.31 3.11
N THR A 24 4.15 8.94 4.33
CA THR A 24 5.07 9.75 5.14
C THR A 24 6.50 9.75 4.60
N ASP A 25 6.82 8.88 3.64
CA ASP A 25 8.10 8.88 2.91
C ASP A 25 8.08 9.74 1.64
N SER A 26 6.99 10.47 1.36
CA SER A 26 6.94 11.37 0.21
C SER A 26 8.08 12.39 0.22
N MET A 27 8.59 12.74 -0.97
CA MET A 27 9.57 13.82 -1.14
C MET A 27 9.11 15.16 -0.57
N HIS A 28 7.79 15.42 -0.48
CA HIS A 28 7.25 16.62 0.14
C HIS A 28 7.53 16.70 1.65
N TYR A 29 7.77 15.55 2.29
CA TYR A 29 8.18 15.44 3.68
C TYR A 29 9.69 15.16 3.81
N HIS A 30 10.46 15.34 2.73
CA HIS A 30 11.89 14.99 2.64
C HIS A 30 12.19 13.49 2.87
N GLY A 31 11.21 12.61 2.59
CA GLY A 31 11.44 11.18 2.54
C GLY A 31 12.09 10.72 1.22
N SER A 32 12.31 9.42 1.07
CA SER A 32 12.95 8.83 -0.11
C SER A 32 12.05 8.76 -1.35
N ASN A 33 10.76 9.09 -1.19
CA ASN A 33 9.71 9.02 -2.19
C ASN A 33 9.42 7.60 -2.70
N ALA A 34 9.76 6.57 -1.92
CA ALA A 34 9.30 5.23 -2.18
C ALA A 34 7.80 5.13 -1.85
N GLY A 35 7.04 4.35 -2.63
CA GLY A 35 5.59 4.25 -2.46
C GLY A 35 4.94 3.46 -3.59
N ASN A 36 3.63 3.59 -3.72
CA ASN A 36 2.83 2.72 -4.60
C ASN A 36 2.32 3.41 -5.88
N GLY A 37 2.91 4.55 -6.26
CA GLY A 37 2.53 5.25 -7.50
C GLY A 37 1.11 5.82 -7.48
N GLY A 38 0.56 6.08 -6.29
CA GLY A 38 -0.73 6.72 -6.08
C GLY A 38 -1.93 5.76 -6.02
N THR A 39 -1.94 4.65 -6.75
CA THR A 39 -3.06 3.69 -6.70
C THR A 39 -2.59 2.25 -6.82
N VAL A 40 -3.19 1.35 -6.05
CA VAL A 40 -2.99 -0.09 -6.07
C VAL A 40 -4.32 -0.80 -6.34
N HIS A 41 -4.28 -1.88 -7.13
CA HIS A 41 -5.41 -2.76 -7.35
C HIS A 41 -5.31 -4.01 -6.47
N SER A 42 -6.45 -4.51 -6.01
CA SER A 42 -6.49 -5.78 -5.29
C SER A 42 -6.37 -6.98 -6.21
N ASP A 43 -5.65 -8.00 -5.76
CA ASP A 43 -5.57 -9.30 -6.43
C ASP A 43 -6.45 -10.34 -5.70
N GLU A 44 -6.94 -11.34 -6.43
CA GLU A 44 -7.58 -12.56 -5.90
C GLU A 44 -6.56 -13.53 -5.30
N ILE A 45 -5.70 -13.01 -4.42
CA ILE A 45 -4.66 -13.78 -3.73
C ILE A 45 -4.94 -13.72 -2.24
N ALA A 46 -5.09 -14.88 -1.61
CA ALA A 46 -5.41 -14.96 -0.19
C ALA A 46 -4.22 -14.48 0.68
N SER A 47 -4.50 -13.64 1.67
CA SER A 47 -3.52 -13.20 2.68
C SER A 47 -4.22 -12.72 3.95
N HIS A 48 -3.56 -12.83 5.10
CA HIS A 48 -4.09 -12.40 6.41
C HIS A 48 -5.53 -12.88 6.71
N GLY A 49 -5.88 -14.10 6.26
CA GLY A 49 -7.22 -14.68 6.43
C GLY A 49 -8.32 -14.07 5.54
N ARG A 50 -7.95 -13.35 4.47
CA ARG A 50 -8.87 -12.72 3.51
C ARG A 50 -8.63 -13.29 2.11
N GLN A 51 -9.66 -13.28 1.26
CA GLN A 51 -9.61 -13.82 -0.11
C GLN A 51 -8.86 -12.89 -1.08
N HIS A 52 -8.93 -11.59 -0.85
CA HIS A 52 -8.23 -10.59 -1.66
C HIS A 52 -7.12 -9.91 -0.86
N SER A 53 -6.16 -9.33 -1.58
CA SER A 53 -5.02 -8.66 -0.99
C SER A 53 -4.40 -7.60 -1.91
N LEU A 54 -3.56 -6.75 -1.34
CA LEU A 54 -2.75 -5.76 -2.06
C LEU A 54 -1.27 -6.18 -2.05
N SER A 55 -0.58 -5.95 -3.17
CA SER A 55 0.89 -5.95 -3.22
C SER A 55 1.38 -4.52 -2.99
N LEU A 56 2.08 -4.27 -1.88
CA LEU A 56 2.50 -2.93 -1.51
C LEU A 56 4.02 -2.81 -1.45
N THR A 57 4.55 -1.70 -1.94
CA THR A 57 5.87 -1.22 -1.55
C THR A 57 5.71 -0.42 -0.26
N LEU A 58 6.26 -0.95 0.84
CA LEU A 58 6.34 -0.29 2.14
C LEU A 58 7.68 0.44 2.27
N PRO A 59 7.69 1.77 2.37
CA PRO A 59 8.91 2.55 2.50
C PRO A 59 9.57 2.34 3.88
N PRO A 60 10.86 2.67 4.00
CA PRO A 60 11.58 2.51 5.26
C PRO A 60 11.03 3.49 6.31
N LEU A 61 10.76 2.99 7.53
CA LEU A 61 10.30 3.80 8.67
C LEU A 61 9.08 4.70 8.38
N ALA A 62 8.20 4.32 7.45
CA ALA A 62 7.09 5.14 7.01
C ALA A 62 5.73 4.51 7.32
N THR A 63 4.69 5.35 7.24
CA THR A 63 3.29 4.95 7.29
C THR A 63 2.61 5.32 5.97
N ILE A 64 1.82 4.39 5.44
CA ILE A 64 0.98 4.60 4.26
C ILE A 64 -0.49 4.49 4.69
N TRP A 65 -1.32 5.43 4.25
CA TRP A 65 -2.77 5.32 4.34
C TRP A 65 -3.37 5.12 2.96
N LEU A 66 -4.28 4.15 2.87
CA LEU A 66 -5.00 3.82 1.66
C LEU A 66 -6.50 4.04 1.88
N VAL A 67 -7.17 4.57 0.88
CA VAL A 67 -8.63 4.64 0.82
C VAL A 67 -9.10 3.90 -0.41
N ARG A 68 -10.09 3.02 -0.23
CA ARG A 68 -10.78 2.38 -1.35
C ARG A 68 -11.53 3.46 -2.13
N GLU A 69 -11.33 3.51 -3.44
CA GLU A 69 -12.16 4.34 -4.32
C GLU A 69 -13.53 3.67 -4.43
N ALA A 70 -14.59 4.43 -4.17
CA ALA A 70 -15.95 3.98 -4.47
C ALA A 70 -16.11 4.01 -6.00
N GLU A 71 -16.73 2.96 -6.54
CA GLU A 71 -17.28 2.99 -7.90
C GLU A 71 -18.55 3.83 -7.93
#